data_AF-A0A940KM09-F1
#
_entry.id   AF-A0A940KM09-F1
#
_cell.length_a   1.000
_cell.length_b   1.000
_cell.length_c   1.000
_cell.angle_alpha   90.00
_cell.angle_beta   90.00
_cell.angle_gamma   90.00
#
_symmetry.space_group_name_H-M   'P 1'
#
loop_
_entity.id
_entity.type
_entity.pdbx_description
1 polymer ?
#
loop_
_entity_poly.entity_id
_entity_poly.type
_entity_poly.pdbx_seq_one_letter_code
_entity_poly.pdbx_strand_id
1 'polypeptide(L)'
;MKMRLNKALLAGAILFAVVFVIGKLATSRSLAIPADVQAAMDGLPDELDYNIHVKKILSDKCFSCHGPDAAKQKGDLRLDDANAAYGKEAES
;
A
#
# COMPACT_ATOMS: atom_id res chain seq x y z
N MET A 1 34.20 -33.66 -15.72
CA MET A 1 32.96 -34.39 -16.05
C MET A 1 32.08 -33.48 -16.93
N LYS A 2 32.06 -33.67 -18.26
CA LYS A 2 31.24 -32.83 -19.17
C LYS A 2 29.86 -33.45 -19.29
N MET A 3 28.90 -32.99 -18.48
CA MET A 3 27.49 -33.35 -18.61
C MET A 3 27.00 -32.94 -20.01
N ARG A 4 26.66 -33.92 -20.85
CA ARG A 4 26.05 -33.65 -22.17
C ARG A 4 24.59 -33.28 -21.94
N LEU A 5 24.30 -32.00 -22.03
CA LEU A 5 22.95 -31.47 -21.84
C LEU A 5 22.06 -31.94 -23.00
N ASN A 6 21.05 -32.76 -22.68
CA ASN A 6 20.10 -33.27 -23.67
C ASN A 6 19.14 -32.14 -24.07
N LYS A 7 19.06 -31.83 -25.37
CA LYS A 7 18.17 -30.78 -25.91
C LYS A 7 16.71 -30.97 -25.50
N ALA A 8 16.25 -32.22 -25.35
CA ALA A 8 14.91 -32.53 -24.88
C ALA A 8 14.70 -32.17 -23.40
N LEU A 9 15.73 -32.36 -22.56
CA LEU A 9 15.69 -31.98 -21.14
C LEU A 9 15.69 -30.45 -20.98
N LEU A 10 16.47 -29.74 -21.81
CA LEU A 10 16.51 -28.28 -21.81
C LEU A 10 15.19 -27.67 -22.30
N ALA A 11 14.60 -28.21 -23.36
CA ALA A 11 13.31 -27.78 -23.87
C ALA A 11 12.17 -28.04 -22.86
N GLY A 12 12.18 -29.19 -22.17
CA GLY A 12 11.22 -29.51 -21.11
C GLY A 12 11.33 -28.58 -19.91
N ALA A 13 12.54 -28.25 -19.47
CA ALA A 13 12.78 -27.31 -18.38
C ALA A 13 12.34 -25.88 -18.74
N ILE A 14 12.59 -25.44 -19.99
CA ILE A 14 12.12 -24.14 -20.49
C ILE A 14 10.60 -24.10 -20.55
N LEU A 15 9.94 -25.12 -21.10
CA LEU A 15 8.48 -25.18 -21.17
C LEU A 15 7.86 -25.16 -19.78
N PHE A 16 8.42 -25.91 -18.83
CA PHE A 16 7.96 -25.90 -17.44
C PHE A 16 8.16 -24.53 -16.77
N ALA A 17 9.31 -23.89 -16.96
CA ALA A 17 9.56 -22.55 -16.44
C ALA A 17 8.62 -21.50 -17.05
N VAL A 18 8.32 -21.59 -18.35
CA VAL A 18 7.39 -20.69 -19.03
C VAL A 18 5.96 -20.88 -18.51
N VAL A 19 5.48 -22.13 -18.38
CA VAL A 19 4.14 -22.42 -17.82
C VAL A 19 4.05 -21.95 -16.36
N PHE A 20 5.12 -22.13 -15.58
CA PHE A 20 5.18 -21.66 -14.20
C PHE A 20 5.13 -20.13 -14.11
N VAL A 21 5.88 -19.41 -14.95
CA VAL A 21 5.87 -17.93 -15.01
C VAL A 21 4.50 -17.40 -15.46
N ILE A 22 3.91 -18.00 -16.50
CA ILE A 22 2.57 -17.63 -16.99
C ILE A 22 1.51 -17.90 -15.90
N GLY A 23 1.61 -19.05 -15.21
CA GLY A 23 0.74 -19.40 -14.10
C GLY A 23 0.83 -18.40 -12.94
N LYS A 24 2.05 -17.96 -12.58
CA LYS A 24 2.25 -16.91 -11.57
C LYS A 24 1.63 -15.58 -11.98
N LEU A 25 1.76 -15.19 -13.25
CA LEU A 25 1.19 -13.95 -13.78
C LEU A 25 -0.35 -13.98 -13.78
N ALA A 26 -0.96 -15.13 -14.07
CA ALA A 26 -2.41 -15.32 -14.05
C ALA A 26 -3.01 -15.35 -12.63
N THR A 27 -2.20 -15.60 -11.60
CA THR A 27 -2.64 -15.59 -10.19
C THR A 27 -2.49 -14.23 -9.50
N SER A 28 -1.87 -13.25 -10.16
CA SER A 28 -1.84 -11.87 -9.65
C SER A 28 -3.22 -11.26 -9.75
N ARG A 29 -4.07 -11.52 -8.75
CA ARG A 29 -5.29 -10.75 -8.54
C ARG A 29 -4.89 -9.32 -8.17
N SER A 30 -4.79 -8.47 -9.18
CA SER A 30 -4.85 -7.03 -8.96
C SER A 30 -6.19 -6.77 -8.26
N LEU A 31 -6.16 -6.20 -7.06
CA LEU A 31 -7.37 -5.78 -6.37
C LEU A 31 -8.00 -4.68 -7.24
N ALA A 32 -9.06 -5.03 -7.96
CA ALA A 32 -9.80 -4.05 -8.74
C ALA A 32 -10.43 -3.06 -7.77
N ILE A 33 -9.88 -1.85 -7.72
CA ILE A 33 -10.43 -0.74 -6.96
C ILE A 33 -11.69 -0.24 -7.71
N PRO A 34 -12.78 0.14 -7.00
CA PRO A 34 -13.95 0.73 -7.63
C PRO A 34 -13.61 1.90 -8.56
N ALA A 35 -14.31 1.99 -9.70
CA ALA A 35 -14.00 2.95 -10.76
C ALA A 35 -14.12 4.43 -10.30
N ASP A 36 -15.02 4.70 -9.36
CA ASP A 36 -15.20 6.01 -8.73
C ASP A 36 -13.98 6.41 -7.89
N VAL A 37 -13.38 5.46 -7.18
CA VAL A 37 -12.14 5.71 -6.41
C VAL A 37 -10.97 5.95 -7.37
N GLN A 38 -10.85 5.17 -8.45
CA GLN A 38 -9.81 5.40 -9.46
C GLN A 38 -9.93 6.80 -10.08
N ALA A 39 -11.15 7.20 -10.48
CA ALA A 39 -11.39 8.53 -11.03
C ALA A 39 -11.06 9.66 -10.04
N ALA A 40 -11.32 9.44 -8.74
CA ALA A 40 -10.94 10.40 -7.71
C ALA A 40 -9.41 10.51 -7.54
N MET A 41 -8.69 9.39 -7.64
CA MET A 41 -7.22 9.38 -7.59
C MET A 41 -6.59 10.09 -8.79
N ASP A 42 -7.14 9.87 -9.99
CA ASP A 42 -6.69 10.52 -11.22
C ASP A 42 -6.90 12.05 -11.19
N GLY A 43 -7.82 12.53 -10.35
CA GLY A 43 -8.11 13.95 -10.14
C GLY A 43 -7.36 14.62 -8.99
N LEU A 44 -6.44 13.91 -8.31
CA LEU A 44 -5.63 14.50 -7.25
C LEU A 44 -4.62 15.51 -7.82
N PRO A 45 -4.28 16.57 -7.07
CA PRO A 45 -3.24 17.51 -7.48
C PRO A 45 -1.86 16.86 -7.45
N ASP A 46 -0.95 17.35 -8.30
CA ASP A 46 0.44 16.88 -8.36
C ASP A 46 1.20 17.09 -7.04
N GLU A 47 0.83 18.14 -6.30
CA GLU A 47 1.42 18.47 -5.00
C GLU A 47 0.34 18.49 -3.89
N LEU A 48 0.65 17.80 -2.78
CA LEU A 48 -0.24 17.70 -1.63
C LEU A 48 0.11 18.72 -0.56
N ASP A 49 -0.78 19.68 -0.33
CA ASP A 49 -0.77 20.53 0.86
C ASP A 49 -1.48 19.84 2.05
N TYR A 50 -0.77 19.73 3.18
CA TYR A 50 -1.31 19.10 4.40
C TYR A 50 -2.53 19.85 4.96
N ASN A 51 -2.51 21.18 5.01
CA ASN A 51 -3.57 21.96 5.63
C ASN A 51 -4.87 21.93 4.82
N ILE A 52 -4.75 21.90 3.49
CA ILE A 52 -5.89 21.90 2.57
C ILE A 52 -6.46 20.49 2.40
N HIS A 53 -5.60 19.51 2.11
CA HIS A 53 -6.04 18.18 1.69
C HIS A 53 -6.17 17.19 2.86
N VAL A 54 -5.26 17.20 3.83
CA VAL A 54 -5.15 16.16 4.86
C VAL A 54 -5.82 16.59 6.17
N LYS A 55 -5.45 17.75 6.70
CA LYS A 55 -5.89 18.25 8.01
C LYS A 55 -7.41 18.35 8.11
N LYS A 56 -8.10 18.74 7.02
CA LYS A 56 -9.57 18.79 6.98
C LYS A 56 -10.20 17.42 7.26
N ILE A 57 -9.66 16.36 6.66
CA ILE A 57 -10.15 14.99 6.84
C ILE A 57 -9.91 14.55 8.29
N LEU A 58 -8.70 14.77 8.81
CA LEU A 58 -8.37 14.42 10.19
C LEU A 58 -9.20 15.21 11.20
N SER A 59 -9.47 16.48 10.95
CA SER A 59 -10.29 17.32 11.82
C SER A 59 -11.74 16.84 11.88
N ASP A 60 -12.29 16.39 10.76
CA ASP A 60 -13.67 15.91 10.70
C ASP A 60 -13.82 14.50 11.30
N LYS A 61 -12.86 13.60 11.01
CA LYS A 61 -13.01 12.17 11.33
C LYS A 61 -12.24 11.70 12.55
N CYS A 62 -11.16 12.38 12.96
CA CYS A 62 -10.18 11.80 13.89
C CYS A 62 -9.90 12.68 15.12
N PHE A 63 -9.80 14.00 14.97
CA PHE A 63 -9.36 14.91 16.05
C PHE A 63 -10.32 15.00 17.24
N SER A 64 -11.56 14.53 17.09
CA SER A 64 -12.51 14.45 18.21
C SER A 64 -12.01 13.53 19.34
N CYS A 65 -11.22 12.50 19.01
CA CYS A 65 -10.64 11.54 19.97
C CYS A 65 -9.11 11.47 19.94
N HIS A 66 -8.45 11.97 18.88
CA HIS A 66 -7.00 11.90 18.70
C HIS A 66 -6.42 13.25 18.27
N GLY A 67 -7.03 14.36 18.70
CA GLY A 67 -6.63 15.72 18.35
C GLY A 67 -6.06 16.50 19.54
N PRO A 68 -6.04 17.84 19.47
CA PRO A 68 -5.31 18.69 20.41
C PRO A 68 -5.90 18.73 21.83
N ASP A 69 -7.14 18.27 22.01
CA ASP A 69 -7.82 18.27 23.32
C ASP A 69 -7.34 17.08 24.16
N ALA A 70 -6.38 17.32 25.06
CA ALA A 70 -5.79 16.31 25.93
C ALA A 70 -6.82 15.56 26.78
N ALA A 71 -7.94 16.19 27.17
CA ALA A 71 -8.99 15.54 27.96
C ALA A 71 -9.81 14.52 27.14
N LYS A 72 -9.80 14.65 25.80
CA LYS A 72 -10.51 13.75 24.88
C LYS A 72 -9.59 12.76 24.17
N GLN A 73 -8.27 12.89 24.31
CA GLN A 73 -7.30 11.99 23.70
C GLN A 73 -7.49 10.54 24.18
N LYS A 74 -7.47 9.59 23.25
CA LYS A 74 -7.66 8.16 23.50
C LYS A 74 -6.56 7.33 22.86
N GLY A 75 -6.39 6.10 23.35
CA GLY A 75 -5.48 5.12 22.75
C GLY A 75 -4.02 5.54 22.75
N ASP A 76 -3.65 6.52 23.60
CA ASP A 76 -2.31 7.12 23.63
C ASP A 76 -1.86 7.53 22.22
N LEU A 77 -2.80 8.02 21.40
CA LEU A 77 -2.58 8.38 20.01
C LEU A 77 -3.01 9.83 19.80
N ARG A 78 -2.12 10.61 19.19
CA ARG A 78 -2.33 12.01 18.86
C ARG A 78 -1.89 12.29 17.43
N LEU A 79 -2.82 12.79 16.61
CA LEU A 79 -2.65 12.93 15.15
C LEU A 79 -2.49 14.38 14.68
N ASP A 80 -2.76 15.37 15.53
CA ASP A 80 -2.60 16.79 15.19
C ASP A 80 -1.15 17.28 15.28
N ASP A 81 -0.32 16.55 16.03
CA ASP A 81 1.09 16.86 16.24
C ASP A 81 1.97 15.81 15.55
N ALA A 82 2.88 16.25 14.69
CA ALA A 82 3.71 15.35 13.89
C ALA A 82 4.67 14.52 14.75
N ASN A 83 5.28 15.12 15.79
CA ASN A 83 6.22 14.40 16.65
C ASN A 83 5.50 13.30 17.42
N ALA A 84 4.30 13.58 17.93
CA ALA A 84 3.47 12.58 18.61
C ALA A 84 2.94 11.51 17.63
N ALA A 85 2.52 11.90 16.43
CA ALA A 85 1.98 10.97 15.43
C ALA A 85 3.04 9.99 14.90
N TYR A 86 4.29 10.43 14.73
CA TYR A 86 5.40 9.59 14.28
C TYR A 86 6.22 8.97 15.41
N GLY A 87 6.11 9.49 16.63
CA GLY A 87 6.91 9.06 17.78
C GLY A 87 6.49 7.70 18.36
N LYS A 88 5.32 7.19 18.00
CA LYS A 88 4.99 5.78 18.23
C LYS A 88 5.57 4.95 17.11
N GLU A 89 6.63 4.21 17.41
CA GLU A 89 7.03 3.06 16.61
C GLU A 89 5.77 2.21 16.45
N ALA A 90 5.28 2.10 15.22
CA ALA A 90 4.08 1.34 14.91
C ALA A 90 4.29 -0.08 15.42
N GLU A 91 3.73 -0.39 16.58
CA GLU A 91 3.77 -1.73 17.13
C GLU A 91 2.92 -2.60 16.20
N SER A 92 3.65 -3.35 15.36
CA SER A 92 3.16 -4.34 14.41
C SER A 92 2.95 -5.67 15.09
#